data_AF-A0A0M6ZXZ0-F1
#
_entry.id   AF-A0A0M6ZXZ0-F1
#
_cell.length_a   1.000
_cell.length_b   1.000
_cell.length_c   1.000
_cell.angle_alpha   90.00
_cell.angle_beta   90.00
_cell.angle_gamma   90.00
#
_symmetry.space_group_name_H-M   'P 1'
#
loop_
_entity.id
_entity.type
_entity.pdbx_description
1 polymer ?
#
loop_
_entity_poly.entity_id
_entity_poly.type
_entity_poly.pdbx_seq_one_letter_code
_entity_poly.pdbx_strand_id
1 'polypeptide(L)'
;MADKALTIKQELFCLAYLKEGNASEAYRQAYDCENMKDTTIHRKAKDLLDNGKIRARVDQLNAEAVKMAVLNRSWVISRLMKVVEIGLNEDGSPAQVKQSKRKGDEAKSTEATQFNLAAATKALETLGKLRELRLFVDSKEHSGPGGGPIPTIDVNKLKGMSDKELDLLERALVQIGIVDGDPGRESQPEN
;
A
#
# COMPACT_ATOMS: atom_id res chain seq x y z
N MET A 1 -33.76 19.62 -17.49
CA MET A 1 -32.43 20.21 -17.26
C MET A 1 -31.44 19.07 -17.22
N ALA A 2 -30.41 19.06 -18.08
CA ALA A 2 -29.54 17.90 -18.21
C ALA A 2 -28.66 17.75 -16.96
N ASP A 3 -28.83 16.65 -16.22
CA ASP A 3 -27.87 16.17 -15.23
C ASP A 3 -26.56 15.88 -15.94
N LYS A 4 -25.70 16.90 -16.00
CA LYS A 4 -24.41 16.85 -16.69
C LYS A 4 -23.45 16.05 -15.82
N ALA A 5 -23.42 14.75 -16.06
CA ALA A 5 -22.49 13.78 -15.48
C ALA A 5 -21.03 14.22 -15.68
N LEU A 6 -20.14 13.80 -14.76
CA LEU A 6 -18.70 14.05 -14.88
C LEU A 6 -18.17 13.45 -16.18
N THR A 7 -17.29 14.19 -16.85
CA THR A 7 -16.60 13.67 -18.04
C THR A 7 -15.57 12.62 -17.63
N ILE A 8 -15.21 11.73 -18.56
CA ILE A 8 -14.18 10.69 -18.34
C ILE A 8 -12.87 11.28 -17.81
N LYS A 9 -12.45 12.44 -18.34
CA LYS A 9 -11.24 13.14 -17.87
C LYS A 9 -11.35 13.63 -16.43
N GLN A 10 -12.51 14.14 -16.03
CA GLN A 10 -12.73 14.58 -14.65
C GLN A 10 -12.81 13.39 -13.68
N GLU A 11 -13.38 12.27 -14.12
CA GLU A 11 -13.40 11.04 -13.33
C GLU A 11 -11.97 10.49 -13.14
N LEU A 12 -11.17 10.45 -14.20
CA LEU A 12 -9.75 10.08 -14.13
C LEU A 12 -8.97 10.99 -13.17
N PHE A 13 -9.23 12.30 -13.21
CA PHE A 13 -8.66 13.25 -12.27
C PHE A 13 -9.03 12.91 -10.81
N CYS A 14 -10.30 12.61 -10.53
CA CYS A 14 -10.74 12.23 -9.18
C CYS A 14 -10.03 10.96 -8.68
N LEU A 15 -9.90 9.95 -9.54
CA LEU A 15 -9.23 8.69 -9.21
C LEU A 15 -7.73 8.88 -8.97
N ALA A 16 -7.05 9.64 -9.84
CA ALA A 16 -5.63 9.94 -9.67
C ALA A 16 -5.37 10.76 -8.39
N TYR A 17 -6.24 11.72 -8.09
CA TYR A 17 -6.14 12.52 -6.87
C TYR A 17 -6.34 11.69 -5.59
N LEU A 18 -7.29 10.74 -5.60
CA LEU A 18 -7.49 9.82 -4.48
C LEU A 18 -6.26 8.95 -4.21
N LYS A 19 -5.56 8.53 -5.28
CA LYS A 19 -4.39 7.66 -5.20
C LYS A 19 -3.14 8.39 -4.69
N GLU A 20 -2.88 9.60 -5.20
CA GLU A 20 -1.61 10.30 -4.99
C GLU A 20 -1.70 11.47 -4.00
N GLY A 21 -2.90 12.00 -3.75
CA GLY A 21 -3.11 13.17 -2.90
C GLY A 21 -2.59 14.49 -3.50
N ASN A 22 -2.00 14.46 -4.69
CA ASN A 22 -1.46 15.63 -5.39
C ASN A 22 -2.35 16.03 -6.57
N ALA A 23 -2.90 17.24 -6.50
CA ALA A 23 -3.80 17.77 -7.52
C ALA A 23 -3.11 17.98 -8.88
N SER A 24 -1.85 18.41 -8.88
CA SER A 24 -1.13 18.70 -10.13
C SER A 24 -0.76 17.42 -10.86
N GLU A 25 -0.32 16.38 -10.13
CA GLU A 25 -0.06 15.07 -10.73
C GLU A 25 -1.36 14.43 -11.24
N ALA A 26 -2.45 14.53 -10.47
CA ALA A 26 -3.75 14.07 -10.94
C ALA A 26 -4.20 14.79 -12.22
N TYR A 27 -3.90 16.09 -12.35
CA TYR A 27 -4.19 16.86 -13.55
C TYR A 27 -3.33 16.43 -14.75
N ARG A 28 -2.02 16.20 -14.55
CA ARG A 28 -1.11 15.68 -15.59
C ARG A 28 -1.55 14.33 -16.13
N GLN A 29 -2.10 13.46 -15.28
CA GLN A 29 -2.58 12.14 -15.70
C GLN A 29 -3.92 12.20 -16.45
N ALA A 30 -4.78 13.17 -16.11
CA ALA A 30 -6.11 13.28 -16.69
C ALA A 30 -6.17 14.12 -17.98
N TYR A 31 -5.21 15.03 -18.17
CA TYR A 31 -5.20 16.00 -19.25
C TYR A 31 -3.84 16.07 -19.95
N ASP A 32 -3.86 16.35 -21.25
CA ASP A 32 -2.65 16.64 -22.01
C ASP A 32 -2.02 17.96 -21.51
N CYS A 33 -0.78 17.86 -21.05
CA CYS A 33 -0.01 18.93 -20.42
C CYS A 33 1.35 19.16 -21.10
N GLU A 34 1.65 18.56 -22.27
CA GLU A 34 3.00 18.55 -22.87
C GLU A 34 3.61 19.96 -23.08
N ASN A 35 2.77 20.97 -23.32
CA ASN A 35 3.21 22.35 -23.56
C ASN A 35 2.77 23.33 -22.46
N MET A 36 2.39 22.83 -21.28
CA MET A 36 1.92 23.67 -20.19
C MET A 36 3.02 23.93 -19.17
N LYS A 37 3.15 25.19 -18.75
CA LYS A 37 3.98 25.55 -17.58
C LYS A 37 3.38 24.97 -16.30
N ASP A 38 4.22 24.53 -15.38
CA ASP A 38 3.79 23.99 -14.08
C ASP A 38 2.85 24.92 -13.33
N THR A 39 3.13 26.22 -13.29
CA THR A 39 2.27 27.21 -12.63
C THR A 39 0.83 27.23 -13.18
N THR A 40 0.68 26.92 -14.47
CA THR A 40 -0.64 26.84 -15.12
C THR A 40 -1.34 25.53 -14.74
N ILE A 41 -0.61 24.43 -14.68
CA ILE A 41 -1.12 23.12 -14.22
C ILE A 41 -1.60 23.24 -12.77
N HIS A 42 -0.78 23.79 -11.88
CA HIS A 42 -1.15 24.00 -10.46
C HIS A 42 -2.44 24.80 -10.32
N ARG A 43 -2.57 25.93 -11.05
CA ARG A 43 -3.79 26.74 -10.99
C ARG A 43 -5.01 25.98 -11.50
N LYS A 44 -4.90 25.34 -12.67
CA LYS A 44 -6.03 24.58 -13.24
C LYS A 44 -6.44 23.39 -12.38
N ALA A 45 -5.48 22.68 -11.80
CA ALA A 45 -5.74 21.58 -10.88
C ALA A 45 -6.51 22.05 -9.64
N LYS A 46 -6.10 23.20 -9.08
CA LYS A 46 -6.78 23.83 -7.96
C LYS A 46 -8.20 24.30 -8.33
N ASP A 47 -8.37 24.96 -9.47
CA ASP A 47 -9.68 25.37 -9.97
C ASP A 47 -10.61 24.16 -10.19
N LEU A 48 -10.04 23.03 -10.62
CA LEU A 48 -10.76 21.78 -10.85
C LEU A 48 -11.21 21.14 -9.52
N LEU A 49 -10.39 21.19 -8.47
CA LEU A 49 -10.77 20.75 -7.11
C LEU A 49 -11.81 21.65 -6.46
N ASP A 50 -11.78 22.95 -6.74
CA ASP A 50 -12.76 23.92 -6.25
C ASP A 50 -14.13 23.75 -6.93
N ASN A 51 -14.22 22.96 -8.01
CA ASN A 51 -15.48 22.62 -8.65
C ASN A 51 -16.31 21.71 -7.73
N GLY A 52 -17.48 22.19 -7.32
CA GLY A 52 -18.37 21.47 -6.40
C GLY A 52 -18.74 20.05 -6.84
N LYS A 53 -18.81 19.76 -8.15
CA LYS A 53 -19.11 18.40 -8.64
C LYS A 53 -17.94 17.44 -8.44
N ILE A 54 -16.73 17.93 -8.68
CA ILE A 54 -15.49 17.15 -8.53
C ILE A 54 -15.23 16.92 -7.05
N ARG A 55 -15.42 17.97 -6.23
CA ARG A 55 -15.35 17.85 -4.78
C ARG A 55 -16.30 16.78 -4.25
N ALA A 56 -17.58 16.84 -4.64
CA ALA A 56 -18.56 15.83 -4.24
C ALA A 56 -18.18 14.40 -4.69
N ARG A 57 -17.59 14.25 -5.88
CA ARG A 57 -17.13 12.94 -6.38
C ARG A 57 -15.94 12.41 -5.59
N VAL A 58 -14.96 13.26 -5.28
CA VAL A 58 -13.82 12.89 -4.44
C VAL A 58 -14.28 12.50 -3.04
N ASP A 59 -15.23 13.24 -2.46
CA ASP A 59 -15.80 12.93 -1.14
C ASP A 59 -16.56 11.59 -1.16
N GLN A 60 -17.30 11.30 -2.23
CA GLN A 60 -17.95 10.01 -2.42
C GLN A 60 -16.93 8.86 -2.51
N LEU A 61 -15.90 9.02 -3.34
CA LEU A 61 -14.84 8.02 -3.50
C LEU A 61 -14.09 7.78 -2.18
N ASN A 62 -13.82 8.84 -1.41
CA ASN A 62 -13.28 8.73 -0.07
C ASN A 62 -14.23 7.99 0.87
N ALA A 63 -15.53 8.30 0.85
CA ALA A 63 -16.51 7.60 1.68
C ALA A 63 -16.63 6.12 1.31
N GLU A 64 -16.54 5.78 0.03
CA GLU A 64 -16.50 4.40 -0.47
C GLU A 64 -15.19 3.70 -0.05
N ALA A 65 -14.04 4.36 -0.19
CA ALA A 65 -12.75 3.83 0.25
C ALA A 65 -12.72 3.63 1.76
N VAL A 66 -13.26 4.57 2.54
CA VAL A 66 -13.45 4.44 3.99
C VAL A 66 -14.40 3.29 4.29
N LYS A 67 -15.53 3.16 3.59
CA LYS A 67 -16.47 2.04 3.76
C LYS A 67 -15.81 0.68 3.46
N MET A 68 -14.96 0.62 2.45
CA MET A 68 -14.17 -0.57 2.11
C MET A 68 -13.06 -0.83 3.12
N ALA A 69 -12.41 0.20 3.66
CA ALA A 69 -11.49 0.06 4.81
C ALA A 69 -12.24 -0.32 6.10
N VAL A 70 -13.54 -0.01 6.17
CA VAL A 70 -14.50 -0.46 7.17
C VAL A 70 -14.99 -1.89 6.91
N LEU A 71 -14.50 -2.61 5.88
CA LEU A 71 -14.13 -4.03 6.09
C LEU A 71 -13.00 -4.03 7.10
N ASN A 72 -13.48 -3.91 8.33
CA ASN A 72 -12.82 -3.24 9.43
C ASN A 72 -11.63 -4.08 9.83
N ARG A 73 -10.52 -3.43 10.18
CA ARG A 73 -9.43 -4.11 10.85
C ARG A 73 -9.94 -4.99 12.01
N SER A 74 -10.93 -4.52 12.78
CA SER A 74 -11.64 -5.30 13.80
C SER A 74 -12.42 -6.49 13.22
N TRP A 75 -13.04 -6.37 12.04
CA TRP A 75 -13.72 -7.49 11.37
C TRP A 75 -12.71 -8.57 10.96
N VAL A 76 -11.57 -8.17 10.38
CA VAL A 76 -10.47 -9.08 10.01
C VAL A 76 -9.91 -9.77 11.26
N ILE A 77 -9.62 -9.01 12.32
CA ILE A 77 -9.14 -9.55 13.60
C ILE A 77 -10.16 -10.53 14.18
N SER A 78 -11.43 -10.14 14.25
CA SER A 78 -12.50 -11.00 14.78
C SER A 78 -12.63 -12.29 13.98
N ARG A 79 -12.47 -12.22 12.65
CA ARG A 79 -12.51 -13.41 11.80
C ARG A 79 -11.29 -14.31 11.98
N LEU A 80 -10.09 -13.74 12.13
CA LEU A 80 -8.88 -14.49 12.44
C LEU A 80 -8.97 -15.16 13.82
N MET A 81 -9.47 -14.46 14.84
CA MET A 81 -9.74 -15.05 16.16
C MET A 81 -10.72 -16.23 16.05
N LYS A 82 -11.80 -16.09 15.28
CA LYS A 82 -12.75 -17.19 15.06
C LYS A 82 -12.12 -18.40 14.36
N VAL A 83 -11.19 -18.18 13.42
CA VAL A 83 -10.42 -19.26 12.78
C VAL A 83 -9.52 -19.97 13.80
N VAL A 84 -8.92 -19.23 14.73
CA VAL A 84 -8.11 -19.81 15.82
C VAL A 84 -8.99 -20.63 16.75
N GLU A 85 -10.11 -20.08 17.25
CA GLU A 85 -11.04 -20.78 18.15
C GLU A 85 -11.49 -22.13 17.55
N ILE A 86 -11.92 -22.12 16.29
CA ILE A 86 -12.39 -23.32 15.58
C ILE A 86 -11.23 -24.29 15.36
N GLY A 87 -10.06 -23.80 14.94
CA GLY A 87 -8.91 -24.66 14.65
C GLY A 87 -8.27 -25.27 15.91
N LEU A 88 -8.39 -24.62 17.07
CA LEU A 88 -7.90 -25.07 18.36
C LEU A 88 -8.94 -25.81 19.21
N ASN A 89 -10.21 -25.87 18.78
CA ASN A 89 -11.32 -26.43 19.57
C ASN A 89 -11.61 -25.68 20.88
N GLU A 90 -11.29 -24.39 20.96
CA GLU A 90 -11.55 -23.60 22.17
C GLU A 90 -13.03 -23.30 22.37
N ASP A 91 -13.82 -23.36 21.30
CA ASP A 91 -15.27 -23.17 21.35
C ASP A 91 -16.03 -24.38 21.93
N GLY A 92 -15.32 -25.46 22.25
CA GLY A 92 -15.91 -26.69 22.79
C GLY A 92 -16.77 -27.44 21.77
N SER A 93 -16.70 -27.08 20.48
CA SER A 93 -17.40 -27.77 19.41
C SER A 93 -16.95 -29.23 19.36
N PRO A 94 -17.88 -30.20 19.32
CA PRO A 94 -17.51 -31.61 19.41
C PRO A 94 -16.68 -32.05 18.20
N ALA A 95 -15.46 -32.51 18.49
CA ALA A 95 -14.56 -33.12 17.52
C ALA A 95 -15.09 -34.46 17.01
N GLN A 96 -15.26 -34.57 15.68
CA GLN A 96 -15.65 -35.83 15.03
C GLN A 96 -14.41 -36.53 14.45
N VAL A 97 -14.09 -37.69 15.02
CA VAL A 97 -12.93 -38.53 14.69
C VAL A 97 -13.19 -39.34 13.42
N LYS A 98 -12.31 -39.28 12.43
CA LYS A 98 -12.26 -40.34 11.39
C LYS A 98 -11.57 -41.57 11.97
N GLN A 99 -12.32 -42.64 12.20
CA GLN A 99 -11.73 -43.98 12.29
C GLN A 99 -11.19 -44.39 10.93
N SER A 100 -9.93 -44.84 10.90
CA SER A 100 -9.41 -45.62 9.79
C SER A 100 -10.19 -46.94 9.74
N LYS A 101 -10.99 -47.14 8.69
CA LYS A 101 -11.65 -48.44 8.42
C LYS A 101 -10.59 -49.53 8.34
N ARG A 102 -10.53 -50.41 9.33
CA ARG A 102 -10.13 -51.79 9.10
C ARG A 102 -11.34 -52.52 8.50
N LYS A 103 -11.10 -53.36 7.51
CA LYS A 103 -12.12 -54.10 6.76
C LYS A 103 -12.91 -54.99 7.74
N GLY A 104 -14.12 -54.60 8.15
CA GLY A 104 -14.94 -55.41 9.06
C GLY A 104 -16.21 -54.80 9.64
N ASP A 105 -16.21 -53.52 10.08
CA ASP A 105 -17.30 -53.02 10.94
C ASP A 105 -18.28 -52.02 10.28
N GLU A 106 -19.54 -52.09 10.72
CA GLU A 106 -20.70 -51.34 10.23
C GLU A 106 -20.58 -49.82 10.47
N ALA A 107 -20.94 -49.06 9.44
CA ALA A 107 -20.77 -47.62 9.38
C ALA A 107 -21.86 -46.87 10.18
N LYS A 108 -21.48 -46.23 11.29
CA LYS A 108 -22.25 -45.12 11.89
C LYS A 108 -21.71 -43.80 11.37
N SER A 109 -22.54 -43.02 10.67
CA SER A 109 -22.14 -41.72 10.11
C SER A 109 -22.30 -40.61 11.14
N THR A 110 -21.23 -39.85 11.35
CA THR A 110 -21.31 -38.48 11.88
C THR A 110 -20.29 -37.60 11.15
N GLU A 111 -20.73 -36.39 10.82
CA GLU A 111 -20.10 -35.48 9.87
C GLU A 111 -18.77 -34.91 10.41
N ALA A 112 -17.69 -35.02 9.63
CA ALA A 112 -16.35 -34.60 10.01
C ALA A 112 -16.06 -33.14 9.61
N THR A 113 -15.78 -32.26 10.57
CA THR A 113 -15.11 -30.98 10.32
C THR A 113 -13.62 -31.16 10.59
N GLN A 114 -12.78 -30.93 9.58
CA GLN A 114 -11.32 -31.01 9.70
C GLN A 114 -10.83 -29.80 10.53
N PHE A 115 -10.39 -30.02 11.77
CA PHE A 115 -9.68 -28.98 12.52
C PHE A 115 -8.41 -28.60 11.77
N ASN A 116 -8.45 -27.42 11.16
CA ASN A 116 -7.34 -26.95 10.37
C ASN A 116 -6.36 -26.21 11.28
N LEU A 117 -5.57 -26.98 12.03
CA LEU A 117 -4.53 -26.45 12.90
C LEU A 117 -3.55 -25.57 12.12
N ALA A 118 -3.28 -25.89 10.85
CA ALA A 118 -2.46 -25.07 9.97
C ALA A 118 -3.09 -23.70 9.66
N ALA A 119 -4.42 -23.62 9.53
CA ALA A 119 -5.12 -22.34 9.41
C ALA A 119 -5.08 -21.54 10.72
N ALA A 120 -5.21 -22.20 11.88
CA ALA A 120 -5.09 -21.55 13.19
C ALA A 120 -3.68 -21.01 13.45
N THR A 121 -2.63 -21.79 13.16
CA THR A 121 -1.24 -21.32 13.30
C THR A 121 -0.95 -20.14 12.38
N LYS A 122 -1.45 -20.17 11.14
CA LYS A 122 -1.29 -19.03 10.21
C LYS A 122 -2.06 -17.79 10.68
N ALA A 123 -3.25 -17.97 11.26
CA ALA A 123 -4.01 -16.87 11.83
C ALA A 123 -3.29 -16.25 13.04
N LEU A 124 -2.74 -17.06 13.95
CA LEU A 124 -1.93 -16.59 15.09
C LEU A 124 -0.67 -15.83 14.66
N GLU A 125 0.06 -16.33 13.67
CA GLU A 125 1.21 -15.64 13.09
C GLU A 125 0.80 -14.26 12.53
N THR A 126 -0.32 -14.22 11.79
CA THR A 126 -0.86 -12.98 11.21
C THR A 126 -1.30 -11.99 12.28
N LEU A 127 -1.94 -12.48 13.36
CA LEU A 127 -2.32 -11.66 14.50
C LEU A 127 -1.09 -11.09 15.21
N GLY A 128 -0.07 -11.89 15.49
CA GLY A 128 1.14 -11.40 16.17
C GLY A 128 1.97 -10.41 15.34
N LYS A 129 1.86 -10.45 14.00
CA LYS A 129 2.45 -9.47 13.07
C LYS A 129 1.68 -8.15 13.01
N LEU A 130 0.49 -8.05 13.62
CA LEU A 130 -0.24 -6.79 13.70
C LEU A 130 0.59 -5.75 14.45
N ARG A 131 0.56 -4.50 13.95
CA ARG A 131 1.31 -3.36 14.48
C ARG A 131 1.05 -3.06 15.96
N GLU A 132 -0.08 -3.51 16.50
CA GLU A 132 -0.48 -3.36 17.91
C GLU A 132 0.19 -4.36 18.84
N LEU A 133 0.34 -5.62 18.39
CA LEU A 133 0.88 -6.70 19.22
C LEU A 133 2.41 -6.76 19.14
N ARG A 134 2.99 -6.49 17.95
CA ARG A 134 4.45 -6.48 17.71
C ARG A 134 5.19 -7.68 18.32
N LEU A 135 4.54 -8.84 18.37
CA LEU A 135 5.12 -10.05 18.96
C LEU A 135 6.26 -10.61 18.11
N PHE A 136 6.29 -10.25 16.83
CA PHE A 136 7.34 -10.58 15.89
C PHE A 136 8.05 -9.28 15.47
N VAL A 137 9.37 -9.25 15.65
CA VAL A 137 10.23 -8.15 15.23
C VAL A 137 10.98 -8.61 13.99
N ASP A 138 10.71 -7.95 12.86
CA ASP A 138 11.52 -8.12 11.67
C ASP A 138 12.74 -7.19 11.78
N SER A 139 13.92 -7.76 12.02
CA SER A 139 15.19 -7.01 11.95
C SER A 139 15.68 -6.98 10.50
N LYS A 140 15.99 -5.79 10.01
CA LYS A 140 16.72 -5.59 8.74
C LYS A 140 18.03 -4.90 9.06
N GLU A 141 19.13 -5.61 8.88
CA GLU A 141 20.46 -5.04 9.00
C GLU A 141 20.85 -4.43 7.65
N HIS A 142 21.20 -3.15 7.67
CA HIS A 142 21.73 -2.45 6.51
C HIS A 142 23.26 -2.34 6.66
N SER A 143 23.98 -2.81 5.65
CA SER A 143 25.45 -2.67 5.56
C SER A 143 25.82 -2.01 4.25
N GLY A 144 27.02 -1.40 4.22
CA GLY A 144 27.59 -0.84 3.01
C GLY A 144 28.08 -1.93 2.04
N PRO A 145 28.57 -1.53 0.85
CA PRO A 145 29.12 -2.46 -0.13
C PRO A 145 30.12 -3.44 0.49
N GLY A 146 29.93 -4.73 0.24
CA GLY A 146 30.78 -5.80 0.78
C GLY A 146 30.63 -6.06 2.29
N GLY A 147 29.56 -5.59 2.94
CA GLY A 147 29.36 -5.76 4.38
C GLY A 147 30.09 -4.72 5.24
N GLY A 148 30.65 -3.68 4.62
CA GLY A 148 31.39 -2.61 5.29
C GLY A 148 30.48 -1.56 5.94
N PRO A 149 31.08 -0.53 6.58
CA PRO A 149 30.34 0.62 7.08
C PRO A 149 29.51 1.30 5.98
N ILE A 150 28.32 1.77 6.31
CA ILE A 150 27.51 2.56 5.38
C ILE A 150 28.28 3.84 5.06
N PRO A 151 28.56 4.13 3.78
CA PRO A 151 29.20 5.38 3.40
C PRO A 151 28.31 6.56 3.80
N THR A 152 28.87 7.54 4.51
CA THR A 152 28.15 8.73 4.96
C THR A 152 28.75 9.98 4.32
N ILE A 153 27.90 10.95 4.02
CA ILE A 153 28.29 12.26 3.50
C ILE A 153 28.00 13.29 4.59
N ASP A 154 29.00 14.11 4.93
CA ASP A 154 28.82 15.24 5.84
C ASP A 154 28.07 16.37 5.11
N VAL A 155 26.78 16.49 5.41
CA VAL A 155 25.88 17.51 4.83
C VAL A 155 26.34 18.94 5.06
N ASN A 156 27.18 19.21 6.07
CA ASN A 156 27.71 20.56 6.27
C ASN A 156 28.70 20.96 5.18
N LYS A 157 29.35 20.00 4.52
CA LYS A 157 30.23 20.25 3.38
C LYS A 157 29.47 20.56 2.10
N LEU A 158 28.17 20.28 2.07
CA LEU A 158 27.28 20.58 0.96
C LEU A 158 26.67 22.00 1.06
N LYS A 159 26.76 22.64 2.23
CA LYS A 159 26.27 24.02 2.42
C LYS A 159 27.09 24.98 1.57
N GLY A 160 26.42 25.68 0.65
CA GLY A 160 27.03 26.67 -0.24
C GLY A 160 27.32 26.17 -1.66
N MET A 161 27.07 24.90 -1.96
CA MET A 161 27.06 24.39 -3.33
C MET A 161 25.80 24.85 -4.06
N SER A 162 25.93 25.21 -5.33
CA SER A 162 24.81 25.49 -6.22
C SER A 162 24.08 24.22 -6.64
N ASP A 163 22.82 24.34 -7.08
CA ASP A 163 22.01 23.20 -7.52
C ASP A 163 22.68 22.39 -8.64
N LYS A 164 23.45 23.03 -9.52
CA LYS A 164 24.20 22.37 -10.59
C LYS A 164 25.36 21.52 -10.06
N GLU A 165 26.03 22.00 -9.01
CA GLU A 165 27.14 21.26 -8.38
C GLU A 165 26.64 20.07 -7.57
N LEU A 166 25.47 20.22 -6.94
CA LEU A 166 24.79 19.12 -6.25
C LEU A 166 24.32 18.03 -7.22
N ASP A 167 23.76 18.41 -8.38
CA ASP A 167 23.35 17.46 -9.42
C ASP A 167 24.55 16.69 -10.00
N LEU A 168 25.67 17.38 -10.22
CA LEU A 168 26.90 16.74 -10.69
C LEU A 168 27.46 15.75 -9.65
N LEU A 169 27.44 16.13 -8.37
CA LEU A 169 27.86 15.26 -7.27
C LEU A 169 26.98 14.01 -7.18
N GLU A 170 25.66 14.18 -7.27
CA GLU A 170 24.69 13.07 -7.26
C GLU A 170 24.96 12.08 -8.40
N ARG A 171 25.11 12.56 -9.64
CA ARG A 171 25.47 11.72 -10.79
C ARG A 171 26.78 10.95 -10.57
N ALA A 172 27.79 11.62 -10.03
CA ALA A 172 29.08 11.00 -9.75
C ALA A 172 28.95 9.89 -8.68
N LEU A 173 28.18 10.14 -7.61
CA LEU A 173 27.92 9.18 -6.53
C LEU A 173 27.13 7.95 -7.00
N VAL A 174 26.18 8.14 -7.91
CA VAL A 174 25.44 7.04 -8.56
C VAL A 174 26.37 6.19 -9.41
N GLN A 175 27.26 6.81 -10.20
CA GLN A 175 28.18 6.09 -11.08
C GLN A 175 29.19 5.21 -10.33
N ILE A 176 29.60 5.63 -9.12
CA ILE A 176 30.47 4.85 -8.24
C ILE A 176 29.71 3.94 -7.27
N GLY A 177 28.38 3.86 -7.39
CA GLY A 177 27.53 2.93 -6.63
C GLY A 177 27.40 3.24 -5.14
N ILE A 178 27.57 4.50 -4.73
CA ILE A 178 27.37 4.94 -3.33
C ILE A 178 25.90 5.28 -3.05
N VAL A 179 25.18 5.75 -4.08
CA VAL A 179 23.77 6.13 -3.99
C VAL A 179 22.99 5.43 -5.11
N ASP A 180 21.82 4.89 -4.80
CA ASP A 180 20.90 4.40 -5.82
C ASP A 180 20.32 5.61 -6.57
N GLY A 181 20.53 5.67 -7.89
CA GLY A 181 20.03 6.79 -8.70
C GLY A 181 18.50 6.86 -8.65
N ASP A 182 17.95 8.08 -8.56
CA ASP A 182 16.50 8.29 -8.63
C ASP A 182 15.99 7.98 -10.06
N PRO A 183 15.22 6.90 -10.27
CA PRO A 183 14.73 6.53 -11.60
C PRO A 183 13.73 7.53 -12.17
N GLY A 184 13.24 8.50 -11.37
CA GLY A 184 12.31 9.53 -11.80
C GLY A 184 12.96 10.74 -12.49
N ARG A 185 14.29 10.84 -12.52
CA ARG A 185 15.01 12.05 -12.95
C ARG A 185 15.68 11.95 -14.32
N GLU A 186 15.49 10.85 -15.05
CA GLU A 186 16.08 10.69 -16.38
C GLU A 186 15.53 11.71 -17.39
N SER A 187 16.44 12.58 -17.84
CA SER A 187 16.40 13.35 -19.08
C SER A 187 15.26 14.38 -19.27
N GLN A 188 15.45 15.57 -18.72
CA GLN A 188 15.13 16.77 -19.52
C GLN A 188 16.43 17.27 -20.15
N PRO A 189 16.59 17.20 -21.49
CA PRO A 189 17.71 17.87 -22.13
C PRO A 189 17.53 19.38 -21.96
N GLU A 190 18.50 20.01 -21.29
CA GLU A 190 18.54 21.47 -21.15
C GLU A 190 18.66 22.10 -22.56
N ASN A 191 17.68 22.94 -22.91
CA ASN A 191 17.72 23.88 -24.03
C ASN A 191 18.30 25.22 -23.55
#